data_AF-A0A1G8TXK7-F1
#
_entry.id   AF-A0A1G8TXK7-F1
#
_cell.length_a   1.000
_cell.length_b   1.000
_cell.length_c   1.000
_cell.angle_alpha   90.00
_cell.angle_beta   90.00
_cell.angle_gamma   90.00
#
_symmetry.space_group_name_H-M   'P 1'
#
loop_
_entity.id
_entity.type
_entity.pdbx_description
1 polymer ?
#
loop_
_entity_poly.entity_id
_entity_poly.type
_entity_poly.pdbx_seq_one_letter_code
_entity_poly.pdbx_strand_id
1 'polypeptide(L)'
;MKIVAGTQKPVPDVALLRALRNAHCWADAIKSGTALKRLASDMNRTERYLARIIALSGLSPKIQAAIIDGSQPNGLTVRRLLKTNLPLDWGEQERLLGFEG
;
A
#
# COMPACT_ATOMS: atom_id res chain seq x y z
N MET A 1 15.84 10.57 -31.59
CA MET A 1 15.73 9.09 -31.56
C MET A 1 14.91 8.70 -30.34
N LYS A 2 13.67 8.20 -30.51
CA LYS A 2 12.82 7.69 -29.42
C LYS A 2 12.86 6.16 -29.49
N ILE A 3 13.36 5.50 -28.45
CA ILE A 3 13.18 4.05 -28.30
C ILE A 3 11.80 3.86 -27.69
N VAL A 4 10.87 3.32 -28.48
CA VAL A 4 9.58 2.83 -28.01
C VAL A 4 9.86 1.51 -27.29
N ALA A 5 9.98 1.56 -25.96
CA ALA A 5 9.98 0.36 -25.14
C ALA A 5 8.57 -0.26 -25.21
N GLY A 6 8.50 -1.54 -25.61
CA GLY A 6 7.26 -2.27 -25.78
C GLY A 6 6.36 -2.19 -24.56
N THR A 7 5.08 -1.92 -24.80
CA THR A 7 4.01 -1.84 -23.80
C THR A 7 3.64 -3.22 -23.27
N GLN A 8 4.55 -3.85 -22.52
CA GLN A 8 4.17 -4.94 -21.66
C GLN A 8 3.39 -4.33 -20.48
N LYS A 9 2.09 -4.62 -20.41
CA LYS A 9 1.23 -4.24 -19.29
C LYS A 9 1.96 -4.64 -18.00
N PRO A 10 2.28 -3.72 -17.07
CA PRO A 10 3.07 -4.10 -15.92
C PRO A 10 2.27 -5.13 -15.11
N VAL A 11 2.87 -6.28 -14.85
CA VAL A 11 2.25 -7.28 -13.99
C VAL A 11 2.13 -6.64 -12.60
N PRO A 12 0.92 -6.63 -11.99
CA PRO A 12 0.74 -6.08 -10.65
C PRO A 12 1.76 -6.66 -9.68
N ASP A 13 2.39 -5.78 -8.90
CA ASP A 13 3.38 -6.22 -7.91
C ASP A 13 2.64 -7.00 -6.81
N VAL A 14 2.87 -8.32 -6.79
CA VAL A 14 2.22 -9.24 -5.87
C VAL A 14 2.46 -8.85 -4.40
N ALA A 15 3.61 -8.25 -4.09
CA ALA A 15 3.88 -7.77 -2.74
C ALA A 15 3.02 -6.56 -2.37
N LEU A 16 2.84 -5.61 -3.29
CA LEU A 16 1.96 -4.45 -3.10
C LEU A 16 0.50 -4.88 -2.98
N LEU A 17 0.03 -5.80 -3.84
CA LEU A 17 -1.32 -6.37 -3.74
C LEU A 17 -1.56 -7.06 -2.40
N ARG A 18 -0.63 -7.90 -1.95
CA ARG A 18 -0.72 -8.58 -0.64
C ARG A 18 -0.72 -7.59 0.52
N ALA A 19 0.11 -6.55 0.45
CA ALA A 19 0.15 -5.52 1.48
C ALA A 19 -1.19 -4.76 1.54
N LEU A 20 -1.76 -4.38 0.40
CA LEU A 20 -3.04 -3.68 0.32
C LEU A 20 -4.20 -4.55 0.83
N ARG A 21 -4.26 -5.82 0.42
CA ARG A 21 -5.23 -6.79 0.95
C ARG A 21 -5.11 -6.92 2.47
N ASN A 22 -3.91 -7.14 2.98
CA ASN A 22 -3.67 -7.30 4.42
C ASN A 22 -4.05 -6.04 5.18
N ALA A 23 -3.78 -4.85 4.63
CA ALA A 23 -4.16 -3.58 5.24
C ALA A 23 -5.66 -3.52 5.50
N HIS A 24 -6.49 -3.83 4.50
CA HIS A 24 -7.94 -3.85 4.63
C HIS A 24 -8.42 -4.95 5.56
N CYS A 25 -7.96 -6.20 5.39
CA CYS A 25 -8.38 -7.31 6.26
C CYS A 25 -8.05 -7.06 7.73
N TRP A 26 -6.87 -6.50 8.02
CA TRP A 26 -6.46 -6.21 9.39
C TRP A 26 -7.16 -4.98 9.95
N ALA A 27 -7.38 -3.93 9.13
CA ALA A 27 -8.19 -2.78 9.54
C ALA A 27 -9.59 -3.22 9.97
N ASP A 28 -10.23 -4.11 9.20
CA ASP A 28 -11.56 -4.61 9.51
C ASP A 28 -11.57 -5.52 10.74
N ALA A 29 -10.53 -6.34 10.94
CA ALA A 29 -10.36 -7.09 12.18
C ALA A 29 -10.28 -6.16 13.41
N ILE A 30 -9.51 -5.07 13.35
CA ILE A 30 -9.44 -4.07 14.42
C ILE A 30 -10.81 -3.40 14.65
N LYS A 31 -11.49 -2.97 13.57
CA LYS A 31 -12.84 -2.37 13.66
C LYS A 31 -13.86 -3.31 14.29
N SER A 32 -13.72 -4.62 14.05
CA SER A 32 -14.58 -5.66 14.66
C SER A 32 -14.25 -5.96 16.13
N GLY A 33 -13.28 -5.26 16.73
CA GLY A 33 -12.89 -5.42 18.13
C GLY A 33 -11.73 -6.40 18.37
N THR A 34 -11.07 -6.90 17.32
CA THR A 34 -9.85 -7.69 17.50
C THR A 34 -8.73 -6.79 18.01
N ALA A 35 -8.12 -7.15 19.14
CA ALA A 35 -7.00 -6.39 19.67
C ALA A 35 -5.76 -6.49 18.76
N LEU A 36 -5.05 -5.38 18.53
CA LEU A 36 -3.85 -5.33 17.70
C LEU A 36 -2.77 -6.32 18.18
N LYS A 37 -2.57 -6.43 19.49
CA LYS A 37 -1.66 -7.41 20.10
C LYS A 37 -2.00 -8.85 19.75
N ARG A 38 -3.29 -9.21 19.77
CA ARG A 38 -3.75 -10.56 19.39
C ARG A 38 -3.46 -10.83 17.92
N LEU A 39 -3.84 -9.89 17.05
CA LEU A 39 -3.60 -10.00 15.61
C LEU A 39 -2.10 -10.11 15.29
N ALA A 40 -1.25 -9.38 16.01
CA ALA A 40 0.21 -9.43 15.85
C ALA A 40 0.78 -10.81 16.22
N SER A 41 0.32 -11.38 17.34
CA SER A 41 0.68 -12.73 17.76
C SER A 41 0.24 -13.79 16.75
N ASP A 42 -1.01 -13.73 16.28
CA ASP A 42 -1.57 -14.69 15.31
C ASP A 42 -0.78 -14.68 13.98
N MET A 43 -0.26 -13.52 13.58
CA MET A 43 0.54 -13.35 12.35
C MET A 43 2.05 -13.54 12.56
N ASN A 44 2.50 -13.82 13.79
CA ASN A 44 3.91 -13.86 14.17
C ASN A 44 4.69 -12.61 13.70
N ARG A 45 4.16 -11.43 14.02
CA ARG A 45 4.70 -10.12 13.64
C ARG A 45 4.59 -9.15 14.81
N THR A 46 5.30 -8.03 14.73
CA THR A 46 5.21 -6.98 15.74
C THR A 46 3.98 -6.11 15.53
N GLU A 47 3.41 -5.58 16.62
CA GLU A 47 2.30 -4.61 16.56
C GLU A 47 2.65 -3.40 15.69
N ARG A 48 3.91 -2.93 15.77
CA ARG A 48 4.41 -1.84 14.93
C ARG A 48 4.37 -2.16 13.44
N TYR A 49 4.71 -3.39 13.04
CA TYR A 49 4.64 -3.79 11.64
C TYR A 49 3.19 -3.84 11.16
N LEU A 50 2.29 -4.43 11.94
CA LEU A 50 0.86 -4.47 11.63
C LEU A 50 0.27 -3.07 11.50
N ALA A 51 0.54 -2.18 12.46
CA ALA A 51 0.04 -0.81 12.43
C ALA A 51 0.44 -0.07 11.14
N ARG A 52 1.68 -0.24 10.68
CA ARG A 52 2.14 0.36 9.40
C ARG A 52 1.47 -0.25 8.18
N ILE A 53 1.16 -1.55 8.19
CA ILE A 53 0.40 -2.18 7.10
C ILE A 53 -1.06 -1.73 7.14
N ILE A 54 -1.71 -1.71 8.31
CA ILE A 54 -3.09 -1.23 8.49
C ILE A 54 -3.23 0.20 7.96
N ALA A 55 -2.25 1.08 8.22
CA ALA A 55 -2.27 2.45 7.69
C ALA A 55 -2.37 2.52 6.16
N LEU A 56 -1.96 1.49 5.42
CA LEU A 56 -2.08 1.45 3.96
C LEU A 56 -3.53 1.30 3.48
N SER A 57 -4.48 0.94 4.35
CA SER A 57 -5.92 0.95 4.01
C SER A 57 -6.46 2.37 3.80
N GLY A 58 -5.72 3.37 4.31
CA GLY A 58 -6.02 4.80 4.15
C GLY A 58 -5.29 5.48 3.00
N LEU A 59 -4.63 4.72 2.11
CA LEU A 59 -4.08 5.28 0.86
C LEU A 59 -5.20 5.89 0.01
N SER A 60 -4.88 6.91 -0.79
CA SER A 60 -5.86 7.50 -1.69
C SER A 60 -6.44 6.46 -2.65
N PRO A 61 -7.72 6.60 -3.04
CA PRO A 61 -8.34 5.68 -4.01
C PRO A 61 -7.53 5.54 -5.31
N LYS A 62 -6.89 6.62 -5.77
CA LYS A 62 -6.03 6.63 -6.97
C LYS A 62 -4.82 5.71 -6.81
N ILE A 63 -4.13 5.79 -5.67
CA ILE A 63 -2.96 4.94 -5.38
C ILE A 63 -3.39 3.47 -5.27
N GLN A 64 -4.51 3.20 -4.60
CA GLN A 64 -5.03 1.83 -4.47
C GLN A 64 -5.39 1.23 -5.83
N ALA A 65 -6.09 1.99 -6.68
CA ALA A 65 -6.42 1.57 -8.04
C ALA A 65 -5.16 1.25 -8.85
N ALA A 66 -4.14 2.11 -8.78
CA ALA A 66 -2.91 1.88 -9.52
C ALA A 66 -2.14 0.64 -9.05
N ILE A 67 -2.15 0.33 -7.75
CA ILE A 67 -1.58 -0.92 -7.22
C ILE A 67 -2.33 -2.14 -7.76
N ILE A 68 -3.66 -2.05 -7.85
CA ILE A 68 -4.53 -3.13 -8.35
C ILE A 68 -4.30 -3.34 -9.86
N ASP A 69 -4.23 -2.25 -10.61
CA ASP A 69 -4.08 -2.25 -12.07
C ASP A 69 -2.64 -2.53 -12.53
N GLY A 70 -1.67 -2.51 -11.60
CA GLY A 70 -0.25 -2.58 -11.94
C GLY A 70 0.31 -1.30 -12.56
N SER A 71 -0.44 -0.19 -12.51
CA SER A 71 -0.06 1.10 -13.11
C SER A 71 0.65 2.04 -12.14
N GLN A 72 1.06 1.55 -10.96
CA GLN A 72 1.78 2.37 -9.99
C GLN A 72 3.13 2.90 -10.53
N PRO A 73 3.61 4.06 -10.06
CA PRO A 73 4.90 4.61 -10.45
C PRO A 73 6.07 3.66 -10.18
N ASN A 74 7.05 3.68 -11.08
CA ASN A 74 8.30 2.93 -10.91
C ASN A 74 8.97 3.26 -9.56
N GLY A 75 9.35 2.24 -8.80
CA GLY A 75 9.95 2.40 -7.48
C GLY A 75 8.96 2.56 -6.32
N LEU A 76 7.65 2.54 -6.57
CA LEU A 76 6.69 2.27 -5.50
C LEU A 76 6.84 0.82 -5.04
N THR A 77 7.14 0.61 -3.76
CA THR A 77 7.31 -0.72 -3.15
C THR A 77 6.67 -0.72 -1.77
N VAL A 78 6.36 -1.90 -1.25
CA VAL A 78 5.88 -2.05 0.14
C VAL A 78 6.87 -1.41 1.12
N ARG A 79 8.18 -1.60 0.91
CA ARG A 79 9.21 -0.98 1.76
C ARG A 79 9.16 0.54 1.73
N ARG A 80 8.96 1.14 0.55
CA ARG A 80 8.82 2.60 0.41
C ARG A 80 7.57 3.08 1.15
N LEU A 81 6.41 2.49 0.87
CA LEU A 81 5.14 2.81 1.54
C LEU A 81 5.26 2.72 3.05
N LEU A 82 5.82 1.61 3.55
CA LEU A 82 6.01 1.44 4.98
C LEU A 82 6.91 2.52 5.54
N LYS A 83 8.05 2.84 4.92
CA LYS A 83 9.03 3.83 5.40
C LYS A 83 8.55 5.28 5.33
N THR A 84 7.66 5.60 4.41
CA THR A 84 7.09 6.94 4.24
C THR A 84 6.20 7.31 5.42
N ASN A 85 6.30 8.55 5.91
CA ASN A 85 5.30 9.12 6.78
C ASN A 85 4.13 9.61 5.90
N LEU A 86 3.10 8.78 5.74
CA LEU A 86 2.00 9.08 4.84
C LEU A 86 1.11 10.18 5.44
N PRO A 87 0.91 11.31 4.73
CA PRO A 87 -0.04 12.33 5.16
C PRO A 87 -1.47 11.79 5.13
N LEU A 88 -2.36 12.37 5.94
CA LEU A 88 -3.79 12.00 5.95
C LEU A 88 -4.52 12.54 4.71
N ASP A 89 -4.07 13.68 4.18
CA ASP A 89 -4.60 14.26 2.95
C ASP A 89 -4.17 13.45 1.72
N TRP A 90 -5.13 13.13 0.86
CA TRP A 90 -4.92 12.29 -0.31
C TRP A 90 -4.14 12.97 -1.43
N GLY A 91 -4.34 14.28 -1.66
CA GLY A 91 -3.56 15.02 -2.65
C GLY A 91 -2.08 15.01 -2.27
N GLU A 92 -1.81 15.25 -0.99
CA GLU A 92 -0.47 15.19 -0.42
C GLU A 92 0.16 13.79 -0.52
N GLN A 93 -0.61 12.71 -0.34
CA GLN A 93 -0.14 11.34 -0.56
C GLN A 93 0.23 11.12 -2.04
N GLU A 94 -0.64 11.55 -2.94
CA GLU A 94 -0.46 11.39 -4.38
C GLU A 94 0.78 12.15 -4.86
N ARG A 95 0.94 13.40 -4.45
CA ARG A 95 2.14 14.22 -4.72
C ARG A 95 3.41 13.55 -4.22
N LEU A 96 3.40 13.10 -2.96
CA LEU A 96 4.56 12.50 -2.31
C LEU A 96 5.00 11.18 -2.96
N LEU A 97 4.03 10.42 -3.50
CA LEU A 97 4.27 9.11 -4.09
C LEU A 97 4.46 9.16 -5.62
N GLY A 98 4.33 10.33 -6.24
CA GLY A 98 4.56 10.54 -7.67
C GLY A 98 3.34 10.20 -8.54
N PHE A 99 2.14 10.42 -8.01
CA PHE A 99 0.86 10.27 -8.71
C PHE A 99 0.32 11.60 -9.24
N GLU A 100 0.99 12.70 -8.98
CA GLU A 100 0.73 13.99 -9.63
C GLU A 100 1.56 14.11 -10.91
N GLY A 101 0.84 14.30 -12.01
CA GLY A 101 1.33 14.48 -13.38
C GLY A 101 0.16 14.90 -14.25
#